data_AF-A0AAU6PYT8-F1
#
_entry.id   AF-A0AAU6PYT8-F1
#
_cell.length_a   1.000
_cell.length_b   1.000
_cell.length_c   1.000
_cell.angle_alpha   90.00
_cell.angle_beta   90.00
_cell.angle_gamma   90.00
#
_symmetry.space_group_name_H-M   'P 1'
#
loop_
_entity.id
_entity.type
_entity.pdbx_description
1 polymer ?
#
loop_
_entity_poly.entity_id
_entity_poly.type
_entity_poly.pdbx_seq_one_letter_code
_entity_poly.pdbx_strand_id
1 'polypeptide(L)' 'MVLPLFLEKPSLPPTNNAAERQLRSVVLARKVSQCSKNERGATTYMRIKSVTETARLRGHDPVDVLMALRR' A
#
# COMPACT_ATOMS: atom_id res chain seq x y z
N MET A 1 7.60 5.86 10.94
CA MET A 1 6.99 5.68 12.27
C MET A 1 6.45 7.05 12.71
N VAL A 2 5.14 7.28 12.57
CA VAL A 2 4.48 8.61 12.76
C VAL A 2 3.73 8.74 14.08
N LEU A 3 3.92 7.78 14.99
CA LEU A 3 3.22 7.72 16.28
C LEU A 3 3.39 8.97 17.17
N PRO A 4 4.52 9.69 17.24
CA PRO A 4 4.58 10.91 18.07
C PRO A 4 3.88 12.12 17.44
N LEU A 5 3.47 12.06 16.16
CA LEU A 5 2.94 13.23 15.44
C LEU A 5 1.62 13.76 16.02
N PHE A 6 0.85 12.95 16.76
CA PHE A 6 -0.36 13.43 17.43
C PHE A 6 -0.05 14.47 18.52
N LEU A 7 1.16 14.48 19.09
CA LEU A 7 1.59 15.48 20.07
C LEU A 7 1.72 16.87 19.45
N GLU A 8 2.11 16.94 18.18
CA GLU A 8 2.22 18.19 17.42
C GLU A 8 0.91 18.54 16.70
N LYS A 9 0.12 17.53 16.33
CA LYS A 9 -1.13 17.66 15.57
C LYS A 9 -2.25 16.90 16.27
N PRO A 10 -2.97 17.53 17.21
CA PRO A 10 -4.02 16.88 18.02
C PRO A 10 -5.18 16.29 17.20
N SER A 11 -5.38 16.73 15.96
CA SER A 11 -6.39 16.18 15.04
C SER A 11 -6.07 14.77 14.56
N LEU A 12 -4.84 14.28 14.74
CA LEU A 12 -4.44 12.93 14.37
C LEU A 12 -4.78 11.95 15.50
N PRO A 13 -5.28 10.75 15.17
CA PRO A 13 -5.49 9.73 16.18
C PRO A 13 -4.15 9.28 16.79
N PRO A 14 -4.09 8.94 18.10
CA PRO A 14 -2.87 8.47 18.76
C PRO A 14 -2.52 7.02 18.41
N THR A 15 -2.92 6.53 17.23
CA THR A 15 -2.78 5.13 16.81
C THR A 15 -2.29 5.04 15.37
N ASN A 16 -1.54 3.98 15.07
CA ASN A 16 -1.05 3.66 13.72
C ASN A 16 -1.98 2.73 12.93
N ASN A 17 -3.21 2.52 13.42
CA ASN A 17 -4.16 1.53 12.91
C ASN A 17 -4.46 1.68 11.41
N ALA A 18 -4.55 2.93 10.92
CA ALA A 18 -4.80 3.21 9.52
C ALA A 18 -3.66 2.69 8.62
N ALA A 19 -2.40 2.95 8.99
CA ALA A 19 -1.24 2.49 8.24
C ALA A 19 -1.10 0.96 8.31
N GLU A 20 -1.30 0.37 9.49
CA GLU A 20 -1.24 -1.08 9.68
C GLU A 20 -2.31 -1.82 8.86
N ARG A 21 -3.53 -1.26 8.81
CA ARG A 21 -4.62 -1.82 8.02
C ARG A 21 -4.29 -1.79 6.52
N GLN A 22 -3.69 -0.71 6.02
CA GLN A 22 -3.25 -0.61 4.63
C GLN A 22 -2.15 -1.65 4.32
N LEU A 23 -1.16 -1.80 5.21
CA LEU A 23 -0.05 -2.76 5.05
C LEU A 23 -0.47 -4.22 5.17
N ARG A 24 -1.57 -4.53 5.88
CA ARG A 24 -2.03 -5.90 6.13
C ARG A 24 -2.21 -6.72 4.85
N SER A 25 -2.74 -6.09 3.80
CA SER A 25 -2.96 -6.74 2.50
C SER A 25 -1.64 -7.17 1.83
N VAL A 26 -0.59 -6.37 1.96
CA VAL A 26 0.76 -6.65 1.44
C VAL A 26 1.42 -7.79 2.21
N VAL A 27 1.33 -7.76 3.54
CA VAL A 27 1.90 -8.79 4.40
C VAL A 27 1.22 -10.14 4.16
N LEU A 28 -0.11 -10.15 4.03
CA LEU A 28 -0.86 -11.36 3.73
C LEU A 28 -0.49 -11.93 2.36
N ALA A 29 -0.42 -11.09 1.33
CA ALA A 29 -0.03 -11.50 -0.02
C ALA A 29 1.36 -12.15 -0.04
N ARG A 30 2.34 -11.54 0.65
CA ARG A 30 3.69 -12.12 0.80
C ARG A 30 3.68 -13.44 1.53
N LYS A 31 2.82 -13.60 2.56
CA LYS A 31 2.71 -14.85 3.31
C LYS A 31 2.17 -15.98 2.43
N VAL A 32 1.08 -15.73 1.69
CA VAL A 32 0.46 -16.75 0.83
C VAL A 32 1.29 -17.07 -0.41
N SER A 33 2.10 -16.13 -0.90
CA SER A 33 2.95 -16.31 -2.08
C SER A 33 4.33 -16.92 -1.77
N GLN A 34 4.61 -17.29 -0.52
CA GLN A 34 5.95 -17.71 -0.07
C GLN A 34 7.03 -16.66 -0.33
N CYS A 35 6.72 -15.38 -0.04
CA CYS A 35 7.58 -14.22 -0.29
C CYS A 35 7.91 -14.02 -1.78
N SER A 36 8.76 -13.03 -2.07
CA SER A 36 9.29 -12.81 -3.42
C SER A 36 10.55 -13.65 -3.60
N LYS A 37 10.64 -14.36 -4.73
CA LYS A 37 11.79 -15.22 -5.06
C LYS A 37 13.00 -14.45 -5.59
N ASN A 38 12.79 -13.20 -6.01
CA ASN A 38 13.84 -12.29 -6.47
C ASN A 38 13.41 -10.82 -6.30
N GLU A 39 14.38 -9.91 -6.38
CA GLU A 39 14.18 -8.46 -6.23
C GLU A 39 13.29 -7.88 -7.32
N ARG A 40 13.44 -8.35 -8.57
CA ARG A 40 12.61 -7.89 -9.70
C ARG A 40 11.13 -8.12 -9.43
N GLY A 41 10.77 -9.31 -8.94
CA GLY A 41 9.41 -9.68 -8.56
C GLY A 41 8.89 -8.88 -7.38
N ALA A 42 9.72 -8.66 -6.36
CA ALA A 42 9.37 -7.80 -5.22
C ALA A 42 9.06 -6.37 -5.67
N THR A 43 9.94 -5.78 -6.48
CA THR A 43 9.80 -4.42 -7.02
C THR A 43 8.57 -4.30 -7.93
N THR A 44 8.33 -5.29 -8.79
CA THR A 44 7.17 -5.30 -9.68
C THR A 44 5.87 -5.35 -8.89
N TYR A 45 5.78 -6.26 -7.91
CA TYR A 45 4.63 -6.35 -7.01
C TYR A 45 4.38 -5.05 -6.26
N MET A 46 5.43 -4.44 -5.70
CA MET A 46 5.33 -3.17 -4.97
C MET A 46 4.85 -2.02 -5.86
N ARG A 47 5.31 -1.94 -7.12
CA ARG A 47 4.84 -0.93 -8.08
C ARG A 47 3.36 -1.07 -8.39
N ILE A 48 2.93 -2.28 -8.77
CA ILE A 48 1.51 -2.55 -9.08
C ILE A 48 0.64 -2.23 -7.85
N LYS A 49 1.03 -2.74 -6.67
CA LYS A 49 0.31 -2.53 -5.43
C LYS A 49 0.17 -1.06 -5.06
N SER A 50 1.26 -0.29 -5.18
CA SER A 50 1.25 1.16 -4.90
C SER A 50 0.26 1.91 -5.79
N VAL A 51 0.26 1.62 -7.10
CA VAL A 51 -0.68 2.23 -8.06
C VAL A 51 -2.12 1.81 -7.75
N THR A 52 -2.37 0.52 -7.50
CA THR A 52 -3.70 0.01 -7.17
C THR A 52 -4.27 0.65 -5.90
N GLU A 53 -3.48 0.76 -4.83
CA GLU A 53 -3.97 1.38 -3.59
C GLU A 53 -4.19 2.88 -3.76
N THR A 54 -3.34 3.56 -4.53
CA THR A 54 -3.55 4.98 -4.85
C THR A 54 -4.83 5.20 -5.65
N ALA A 55 -5.11 4.34 -6.65
CA ALA A 55 -6.35 4.39 -7.43
C ALA A 55 -7.58 4.19 -6.53
N ARG A 56 -7.54 3.16 -5.66
CA ARG A 56 -8.63 2.89 -4.70
C ARG A 56 -8.88 4.06 -3.75
N LEU A 57 -7.83 4.66 -3.19
CA LEU A 57 -7.94 5.82 -2.28
C LEU A 57 -8.53 7.06 -2.97
N ARG A 58 -8.35 7.18 -4.29
CA ARG A 58 -8.90 8.27 -5.11
C ARG A 58 -10.27 7.95 -5.70
N GLY A 59 -10.82 6.76 -5.47
CA GLY A 59 -12.11 6.33 -6.03
C GLY A 59 -12.07 6.00 -7.52
N HIS A 60 -10.89 5.72 -8.09
CA HIS A 60 -10.76 5.26 -9.47
C HIS A 60 -10.71 3.73 -9.55
N ASP A 61 -11.16 3.19 -10.68
CA ASP A 61 -10.97 1.78 -10.96
C ASP A 61 -9.48 1.46 -11.15
N PRO A 62 -8.90 0.52 -10.36
CA PRO A 62 -7.48 0.21 -10.48
C PRO A 62 -7.07 -0.42 -11.80
N VAL A 63 -7.97 -1.14 -12.48
CA VAL A 63 -7.65 -1.79 -13.76
C VAL A 63 -7.50 -0.72 -14.84
N ASP A 64 -8.42 0.23 -14.90
CA ASP A 64 -8.35 1.38 -15.81
C ASP A 64 -7.04 2.18 -15.62
N VAL A 65 -6.67 2.46 -14.37
CA VAL A 65 -5.42 3.19 -14.06
C VAL A 65 -4.19 2.39 -14.50
N LEU A 66 -4.15 1.07 -14.27
CA LEU A 66 -3.03 0.23 -14.69
C LEU A 66 -2.95 0.14 -16.23
N MET A 67 -4.08 0.04 -16.92
CA MET A 67 -4.12 0.01 -18.38
C MET A 67 -3.64 1.32 -18.99
N ALA A 68 -3.98 2.46 -18.39
CA ALA A 68 -3.49 3.77 -18.82
C ALA A 68 -1.95 3.91 -18.71
N LEU A 69 -1.31 3.15 -17.81
CA LEU A 69 0.14 3.14 -17.62
C LEU A 69 0.89 2.15 -18.53
N ARG A 70 0.18 1.34 -19.33
CA ARG A 70 0.72 0.28 -20.21
C ARG A 70 1.41 0.80 -21.48
N ARG A 71 1.96 2.01 -21.46
CA ARG A 71 2.64 2.60 -22.63
C ARG A 71 3.88 1.82 -23.02
#